data_AF-A0A357R1N3-F1
#
_entry.id   AF-A0A357R1N3-F1
#
_cell.length_a   1.000
_cell.length_b   1.000
_cell.length_c   1.000
_cell.angle_alpha   90.00
_cell.angle_beta   90.00
_cell.angle_gamma   90.00
#
_symmetry.space_group_name_H-M   'P 1'
#
loop_
_entity.id
_entity.type
_entity.pdbx_description
1 polymer ?
#
loop_
_entity_poly.entity_id
_entity_poly.type
_entity_poly.pdbx_seq_one_letter_code
_entity_poly.pdbx_strand_id
1 'polypeptide(L)'
;MSQKPLLGPIKTKGKSSTQYTGSSDLMRKSLDIQKTVTVRLQIFALVIIVAFFAVLVRLYQVQILKNEYYSDRLEVFNRRYQYVTTPRGEIYDRHGQVLVSNSEQLLIVYTPPLGVSERERWDLAYRFADTFDVSLDQLRERDLKDMFILLHNDEAEALISSQEWADYYARKLTDMDIYFLKIERITSAHLQRFNERDRKAFVIKQAMDMPTGGRAKVVKSNVSKEEVAFLVEHAHQFRGFDVTINWNRDYPTESTLRPILGSVSTSAQGLPAENLLYYLALDYARNDNIGRSGLESQYEFILRGSRTIYSLDYDETGLAILTTIQEGHKGNDLITSIDLGWQLHAEEVIRQALLANENNPYRKFMNTIYFTMMDPKNGDVLVMVGITRTENGFLVDPAMNYTHTIVPGSIVKGATIYAGLNEGVVRPNEFIMDEPIKIRDTPLKASHRNLGRINDITALSMSSNVYMFHIAMRLGGASYVYDGPLRINTAAFDTMRNYYSQFGLGTLTQIDLPNEQTGFKGSATLGGLLL
;
A
#
# COMPACT_ATOMS: atom_id res chain seq x y z
N MET A 1 -37.51 38.65 66.06
CA MET A 1 -37.90 37.93 67.29
C MET A 1 -36.72 37.06 67.70
N SER A 2 -36.15 37.07 68.90
CA SER A 2 -36.50 37.62 70.20
C SER A 2 -35.20 37.93 70.97
N GLN A 3 -35.34 38.69 72.05
CA GLN A 3 -34.32 39.32 72.87
C GLN A 3 -33.48 38.33 73.73
N LYS A 4 -32.29 38.82 74.11
CA LYS A 4 -31.31 38.38 75.14
C LYS A 4 -31.93 38.13 76.56
N PRO A 5 -31.15 37.94 77.65
CA PRO A 5 -30.13 36.93 78.02
C PRO A 5 -30.39 36.43 79.48
N LEU A 6 -29.49 35.65 80.10
CA LEU A 6 -29.27 35.69 81.56
C LEU A 6 -27.84 35.22 81.92
N LEU A 7 -27.11 36.09 82.62
CA LEU A 7 -25.78 35.90 83.17
C LEU A 7 -25.79 35.05 84.44
N GLY A 8 -24.67 34.38 84.72
CA GLY A 8 -24.28 33.92 86.05
C GLY A 8 -22.84 33.37 86.06
N PRO A 9 -21.88 33.90 86.84
CA PRO A 9 -20.47 33.49 86.77
C PRO A 9 -19.95 32.74 88.03
N ILE A 10 -18.73 32.20 87.89
CA ILE A 10 -17.66 31.91 88.90
C ILE A 10 -17.73 30.62 89.75
N LYS A 11 -16.75 29.71 89.59
CA LYS A 11 -15.64 29.43 90.55
C LYS A 11 -14.73 28.26 90.15
N THR A 12 -13.43 28.46 90.36
CA THR A 12 -12.32 27.53 90.15
C THR A 12 -11.81 26.93 91.48
N LYS A 13 -11.09 25.81 91.33
CA LYS A 13 -10.11 25.12 92.20
C LYS A 13 -10.56 23.95 93.07
N GLY A 14 -9.83 22.84 92.89
CA GLY A 14 -9.59 21.78 93.87
C GLY A 14 -8.77 20.63 93.27
N LYS A 15 -7.43 20.64 93.44
CA LYS A 15 -6.56 19.46 93.23
C LYS A 15 -6.65 18.55 94.46
N SER A 16 -6.71 17.23 94.25
CA SER A 16 -6.29 16.25 95.26
C SER A 16 -5.85 14.96 94.56
N SER A 17 -4.57 14.64 94.75
CA SER A 17 -3.88 13.42 94.35
C SER A 17 -4.24 12.25 95.26
N THR A 18 -4.43 11.06 94.70
CA THR A 18 -4.50 9.82 95.47
C THR A 18 -3.37 8.90 95.02
N GLN A 19 -2.33 8.78 95.84
CA GLN A 19 -1.31 7.73 95.75
C GLN A 19 -1.88 6.44 96.34
N TYR A 20 -1.65 5.32 95.65
CA TYR A 20 -1.99 3.97 96.09
C TYR A 20 -0.70 3.21 96.42
N THR A 21 -0.66 2.58 97.59
CA THR A 21 0.47 1.77 98.08
C THR A 21 0.03 0.31 98.22
N GLY A 22 0.79 -0.65 97.67
CA GLY A 22 0.66 -2.07 98.06
C GLY A 22 1.15 -3.13 97.06
N SER A 23 2.38 -3.61 97.30
CA SER A 23 2.92 -4.99 97.15
C SER A 23 2.83 -5.78 95.83
N SER A 24 4.00 -6.00 95.19
CA SER A 24 4.70 -7.30 95.16
C SER A 24 5.88 -7.28 94.17
N ASP A 25 7.02 -7.82 94.58
CA ASP A 25 8.31 -7.87 93.87
C ASP A 25 8.32 -8.64 92.52
N LEU A 26 7.15 -9.05 92.01
CA LEU A 26 6.99 -9.79 90.75
C LEU A 26 6.82 -8.88 89.51
N MET A 27 6.68 -7.57 89.70
CA MET A 27 6.52 -6.58 88.60
C MET A 27 7.84 -5.88 88.21
N ARG A 28 9.00 -6.46 88.52
CA ARG A 28 10.32 -5.91 88.12
C ARG A 28 10.72 -6.21 86.68
N LYS A 29 9.86 -6.89 85.91
CA LYS A 29 10.02 -7.06 84.46
C LYS A 29 8.90 -6.33 83.71
N SER A 30 8.61 -5.08 84.09
CA SER A 30 8.05 -4.14 83.13
C SER A 30 9.10 -3.96 82.03
N LEU A 31 9.09 -4.84 81.02
CA LEU A 31 9.50 -4.46 79.68
C LEU A 31 8.90 -3.09 79.46
N ASP A 32 9.77 -2.09 79.33
CA ASP A 32 9.40 -0.70 79.23
C ASP A 32 8.67 -0.53 77.89
N ILE A 33 7.38 -0.89 77.87
CA ILE A 33 6.54 -0.92 76.65
C ILE A 33 6.52 0.50 76.07
N GLN A 34 6.50 1.52 76.93
CA GLN A 34 6.66 2.93 76.56
C GLN A 34 7.97 3.18 75.81
N LYS A 35 9.10 2.68 76.30
CA LYS A 35 10.43 2.82 75.65
C LYS A 35 10.55 2.01 74.37
N THR A 36 9.95 0.81 74.31
CA THR A 36 10.00 -0.05 73.11
C THR A 36 9.09 0.48 72.00
N VAL A 37 7.91 1.01 72.35
CA VAL A 37 6.98 1.64 71.41
C VAL A 37 7.53 2.98 70.89
N THR A 38 8.13 3.81 71.74
CA THR A 38 8.77 5.06 71.31
C THR A 38 9.98 4.82 70.40
N VAL A 39 10.82 3.81 70.69
CA VAL A 39 11.94 3.42 69.82
C VAL A 39 11.44 2.91 68.46
N ARG A 40 10.39 2.08 68.41
CA ARG A 40 9.79 1.61 67.15
C ARG A 40 9.20 2.76 66.34
N LEU A 41 8.55 3.72 66.99
CA LEU A 41 7.99 4.91 66.34
C LEU A 41 9.09 5.82 65.79
N GLN A 42 10.21 5.98 66.51
CA GLN A 42 11.39 6.71 66.04
C GLN A 42 12.07 6.03 64.85
N ILE A 43 12.19 4.70 64.86
CA ILE A 43 12.71 3.93 63.72
C ILE A 43 11.78 4.10 62.51
N PHE A 44 10.46 4.01 62.71
CA PHE A 44 9.50 4.22 61.63
C PHE A 44 9.57 5.65 61.06
N ALA A 45 9.66 6.66 61.92
CA ALA A 45 9.85 8.05 61.50
C ALA A 45 11.17 8.24 60.74
N LEU A 46 12.27 7.61 61.19
CA LEU A 46 13.56 7.64 60.49
C LEU A 46 13.47 7.00 59.10
N VAL A 47 12.79 5.85 58.98
CA VAL A 47 12.57 5.18 57.68
C VAL A 47 11.78 6.09 56.73
N ILE A 48 10.74 6.75 57.22
CA ILE A 48 9.97 7.73 56.43
C ILE A 48 10.86 8.90 56.00
N ILE A 49 11.67 9.47 56.91
CA ILE A 49 12.57 10.57 56.60
C ILE A 49 13.61 10.16 55.55
N VAL A 50 14.20 8.97 55.67
CA VAL A 50 15.16 8.44 54.70
C VAL A 50 14.49 8.20 53.34
N ALA A 51 13.26 7.68 53.33
CA ALA A 51 12.50 7.52 52.09
C ALA A 51 12.19 8.88 51.42
N PHE A 52 11.75 9.87 52.19
CA PHE A 52 11.54 11.24 51.70
C PHE A 52 12.85 11.86 51.20
N PHE A 53 13.96 11.65 51.91
CA PHE A 53 15.26 12.12 51.48
C PHE A 53 15.70 11.47 50.15
N ALA A 54 15.47 10.17 49.98
CA ALA A 54 15.73 9.48 48.71
C ALA A 54 14.88 10.04 47.56
N VAL A 55 13.61 10.37 47.81
CA VAL A 55 12.75 11.06 46.82
C VAL A 55 13.27 12.46 46.51
N LEU A 56 13.71 13.23 47.51
CA LEU A 56 14.29 14.57 47.30
C LEU A 56 15.59 14.52 46.49
N VAL A 57 16.48 13.57 46.80
CA VAL A 57 17.71 13.35 46.02
C VAL A 57 17.36 12.97 44.59
N ARG A 58 16.36 12.10 44.39
CA ARG A 58 15.88 11.74 43.05
C ARG A 58 15.30 12.94 42.31
N LEU A 59 14.53 13.79 43.00
CA LEU A 59 13.97 15.02 42.44
C LEU A 59 15.08 15.98 42.01
N TYR A 60 16.09 16.20 42.86
CA TYR A 60 17.27 17.02 42.56
C TYR A 60 18.05 16.48 41.35
N GLN A 61 18.23 15.16 41.27
CA GLN A 61 18.87 14.54 40.11
C GLN A 61 18.10 14.81 38.81
N VAL A 62 16.77 14.73 38.83
CA VAL A 62 15.93 14.94 37.63
C VAL A 62 15.84 16.42 37.27
N GLN A 63 15.60 17.30 38.25
CA GLN A 63 15.35 18.72 38.02
C GLN A 63 16.62 19.56 37.81
N ILE A 64 17.76 19.20 38.42
CA ILE A 64 18.99 20.01 38.37
C ILE A 64 20.07 19.30 37.56
N LEU A 65 20.44 18.07 37.93
CA LEU A 65 21.56 17.38 37.27
C LEU A 65 21.26 16.93 35.83
N LYS A 66 20.01 16.59 35.54
CA LYS A 66 19.56 16.14 34.21
C LYS A 66 18.64 17.14 33.52
N ASN A 67 18.63 18.40 33.96
CA ASN A 67 17.73 19.42 33.39
C ASN A 67 17.91 19.52 31.88
N GLU A 68 19.14 19.78 31.41
CA GLU A 68 19.45 19.90 29.97
C GLU A 68 19.06 18.63 29.20
N TYR A 69 19.40 17.45 29.71
CA TYR A 69 19.03 16.18 29.09
C TYR A 69 17.51 15.98 28.92
N TYR A 70 16.71 16.38 29.92
CA TYR A 70 15.26 16.29 29.84
C TYR A 70 14.65 17.46 29.05
N SER A 71 15.23 18.66 29.08
CA SER A 71 14.84 19.81 28.26
C SER A 71 15.02 19.52 26.78
N ASP A 72 16.17 18.98 26.36
CA ASP A 72 16.43 18.60 24.97
C ASP A 72 15.49 17.49 24.50
N ARG A 73 15.24 16.49 25.36
CA ARG A 73 14.26 15.44 25.05
C ARG A 73 12.83 15.95 24.99
N LEU A 74 12.46 16.92 25.83
CA LEU A 74 11.14 17.56 25.77
C LEU A 74 11.00 18.37 24.49
N GLU A 75 12.06 19.05 24.05
CA GLU A 75 12.06 19.78 22.78
C GLU A 75 11.91 18.82 21.59
N VAL A 76 12.70 17.74 21.54
CA VAL A 76 12.59 16.70 20.50
C VAL A 76 11.23 15.99 20.55
N PHE A 77 10.67 15.75 21.75
CA PHE A 77 9.36 15.11 21.90
C PHE A 77 8.20 16.03 21.52
N ASN A 78 8.34 17.34 21.70
CA ASN A 78 7.33 18.33 21.34
C ASN A 78 7.44 18.78 19.88
N ARG A 79 8.59 18.57 19.21
CA ARG A 79 8.75 18.85 17.78
C ARG A 79 7.81 17.98 16.97
N ARG A 80 6.86 18.62 16.32
CA ARG A 80 5.95 17.99 15.38
C ARG A 80 6.57 18.09 14.00
N TYR A 81 6.56 17.00 13.25
CA TYR A 81 7.08 16.98 11.89
C TYR A 81 5.94 16.90 10.88
N GLN A 82 6.07 17.66 9.80
CA GLN A 82 5.22 17.58 8.63
C GLN A 82 6.05 17.13 7.42
N TYR A 83 5.54 16.11 6.73
CA TYR A 83 6.18 15.54 5.55
C TYR A 83 5.43 16.02 4.31
N VAL A 84 6.19 16.50 3.32
CA VAL A 84 5.67 16.85 2.00
C VAL A 84 6.32 15.94 0.97
N THR A 85 5.49 15.39 0.08
CA THR A 85 5.94 14.50 -0.99
C THR A 85 6.68 15.27 -2.07
N THR A 86 7.72 14.66 -2.63
CA THR A 86 8.47 15.21 -3.77
C THR A 86 8.10 14.47 -5.05
N PRO A 87 8.36 15.06 -6.24
CA PRO A 87 8.06 14.39 -7.49
C PRO A 87 8.87 13.10 -7.63
N ARG A 88 8.25 12.09 -8.24
CA ARG A 88 8.94 10.84 -8.57
C ARG A 88 9.86 11.06 -9.78
N GLY A 89 10.80 10.14 -9.97
CA GLY A 89 11.54 10.01 -11.21
C GLY A 89 10.58 9.82 -12.39
N GLU A 90 10.87 10.48 -13.49
CA GLU A 90 10.15 10.36 -14.75
C GLU A 90 10.67 9.14 -15.52
N ILE A 91 9.83 8.58 -16.38
CA ILE A 91 10.18 7.42 -17.19
C ILE A 91 10.24 7.86 -18.64
N TYR A 92 11.33 7.51 -19.31
CA TYR A 92 11.63 7.90 -20.68
C TYR A 92 11.81 6.67 -21.58
N ASP A 93 11.56 6.85 -22.88
CA ASP A 93 11.99 5.92 -23.91
C ASP A 93 13.51 6.03 -24.12
N ARG A 94 14.07 5.13 -24.93
CA ARG A 94 15.52 5.09 -25.19
C ARG A 94 16.10 6.35 -25.85
N HIS A 95 15.25 7.20 -26.43
CA HIS A 95 15.63 8.45 -27.12
C HIS A 95 15.28 9.69 -26.30
N GLY A 96 14.81 9.53 -25.06
CA GLY A 96 14.46 10.64 -24.16
C GLY A 96 13.05 11.18 -24.33
N GLN A 97 12.15 10.49 -25.03
CA GLN A 97 10.72 10.83 -25.05
C GLN A 97 10.06 10.43 -23.73
N VAL A 98 9.25 11.32 -23.17
CA VAL A 98 8.55 11.09 -21.90
C VAL A 98 7.48 10.01 -22.07
N LEU A 99 7.58 8.93 -21.28
CA LEU A 99 6.57 7.88 -21.15
C LEU A 99 5.71 8.09 -19.89
N VAL A 100 6.33 8.58 -18.81
CA VAL A 100 5.64 8.95 -17.56
C VAL A 100 6.26 10.22 -17.01
N SER A 101 5.42 11.21 -16.73
CA SER A 101 5.84 12.48 -16.11
C SER A 101 5.08 12.76 -14.81
N ASN A 102 5.39 13.89 -14.19
CA ASN A 102 4.65 14.39 -13.03
C ASN A 102 3.90 15.67 -13.41
N SER A 103 2.66 15.78 -12.93
CA SER A 103 1.88 17.02 -12.99
C SER A 103 1.66 17.57 -11.58
N GLU A 104 1.80 18.89 -11.45
CA GLU A 104 1.54 19.60 -10.20
C GLU A 104 0.03 19.67 -9.95
N GLN A 105 -0.36 19.25 -8.75
CA GLN A 105 -1.72 19.36 -8.24
C GLN A 105 -1.71 20.28 -7.02
N LEU A 106 -2.39 21.42 -7.11
CA LEU A 106 -2.57 22.32 -5.98
C LEU A 106 -3.65 21.77 -5.05
N LEU A 107 -3.36 21.77 -3.75
CA LEU A 107 -4.24 21.31 -2.69
C LEU A 107 -4.44 22.43 -1.67
N ILE A 108 -5.64 22.55 -1.11
CA ILE A 108 -5.86 23.32 0.11
C ILE A 108 -5.83 22.37 1.29
N VAL A 109 -4.95 22.66 2.25
CA VAL A 109 -4.79 21.93 3.49
C VAL A 109 -5.23 22.77 4.69
N TYR A 110 -5.59 22.09 5.77
CA TYR A 110 -5.86 22.71 7.05
C TYR A 110 -4.88 22.22 8.11
N THR A 111 -4.22 23.15 8.77
CA THR A 111 -3.34 22.94 9.92
C THR A 111 -3.98 23.61 11.13
N PRO A 112 -4.43 22.83 12.14
CA PRO A 112 -5.19 23.38 13.27
C PRO A 112 -4.42 24.47 14.03
N PRO A 113 -4.94 25.72 14.08
CA PRO A 113 -4.35 26.77 14.90
C PRO A 113 -4.60 26.52 16.40
N LEU A 114 -3.71 27.04 17.25
CA LEU A 114 -3.88 26.98 18.70
C LEU A 114 -5.01 27.91 19.17
N GLY A 115 -5.79 27.44 20.16
CA GLY A 115 -6.80 28.26 20.83
C GLY A 115 -8.12 28.46 20.08
N VAL A 116 -8.34 27.80 18.94
CA VAL A 116 -9.60 27.92 18.18
C VAL A 116 -10.71 27.09 18.83
N SER A 117 -11.81 27.74 19.19
CA SER A 117 -12.99 27.08 19.76
C SER A 117 -13.71 26.19 18.73
N GLU A 118 -14.54 25.26 19.19
CA GLU A 118 -15.33 24.42 18.31
C GLU A 118 -16.31 25.22 17.44
N ARG A 119 -16.92 26.26 18.02
CA ARG A 119 -17.81 27.18 17.32
C ARG A 119 -17.11 27.92 16.19
N GLU A 120 -15.92 28.46 16.45
CA GLU A 120 -15.12 29.14 15.42
C GLU A 120 -14.69 28.18 14.31
N ARG A 121 -14.41 26.91 14.61
CA ARG A 121 -14.12 25.90 13.58
C ARG A 121 -15.33 25.66 12.66
N TRP A 122 -16.53 25.62 13.20
CA TRP A 122 -17.75 25.53 12.40
C TRP A 122 -17.95 26.78 11.53
N ASP A 123 -17.78 27.97 12.10
CA ASP A 123 -17.88 29.23 11.34
C ASP A 123 -16.86 29.28 10.19
N LEU A 124 -15.64 28.81 10.42
CA LEU A 124 -14.61 28.67 9.38
C LEU A 124 -15.01 27.64 8.30
N ALA A 125 -15.54 26.49 8.70
CA ALA A 125 -15.98 25.46 7.77
C ALA A 125 -17.13 25.95 6.86
N TYR A 126 -18.10 26.69 7.43
CA TYR A 126 -19.17 27.32 6.66
C TYR A 126 -18.63 28.38 5.70
N ARG A 127 -17.74 29.25 6.16
CA ARG A 127 -17.11 30.27 5.30
C ARG A 127 -16.34 29.64 4.14
N PHE A 128 -15.63 28.55 4.41
CA PHE A 128 -14.93 27.79 3.37
C PHE A 128 -15.90 27.18 2.36
N ALA A 129 -16.98 26.54 2.83
CA ALA A 129 -18.02 25.95 1.99
C ALA A 129 -18.73 26.97 1.09
N ASP A 130 -18.88 28.23 1.56
CA ASP A 130 -19.48 29.32 0.79
C ASP A 130 -18.57 29.84 -0.33
N THR A 131 -17.26 29.60 -0.22
CA THR A 131 -16.25 30.17 -1.10
C THR A 131 -15.71 29.14 -2.10
N PHE A 132 -15.40 27.94 -1.62
CA PHE A 132 -14.75 26.89 -2.38
C PHE A 132 -15.68 25.69 -2.54
N ASP A 133 -15.81 25.21 -3.77
CA ASP A 133 -16.60 24.02 -4.02
C ASP A 133 -15.86 22.76 -3.52
N VAL A 134 -16.54 21.90 -2.78
CA VAL A 134 -15.95 20.67 -2.22
C VAL A 134 -16.80 19.48 -2.66
N SER A 135 -16.14 18.44 -3.18
CA SER A 135 -16.81 17.20 -3.57
C SER A 135 -17.47 16.53 -2.37
N LEU A 136 -18.70 16.06 -2.60
CA LEU A 136 -19.48 15.29 -1.63
C LEU A 136 -19.39 13.77 -1.89
N ASP A 137 -18.54 13.32 -2.81
CA ASP A 137 -18.50 11.92 -3.27
C ASP A 137 -18.16 10.93 -2.15
N GLN A 138 -17.43 11.39 -1.13
CA GLN A 138 -17.03 10.57 0.02
C GLN A 138 -18.07 10.59 1.16
N LEU A 139 -19.11 11.43 1.06
CA LEU A 139 -20.10 11.61 2.11
C LEU A 139 -21.12 10.46 2.07
N ARG A 140 -21.09 9.59 3.08
CA ARG A 140 -22.03 8.46 3.19
C ARG A 140 -23.21 8.84 4.08
N GLU A 141 -24.28 8.05 4.01
CA GLU A 141 -25.43 8.23 4.90
C GLU A 141 -25.03 8.18 6.38
N ARG A 142 -24.06 7.34 6.74
CA ARG A 142 -23.52 7.28 8.09
C ARG A 142 -22.95 8.63 8.54
N ASP A 143 -22.17 9.28 7.68
CA ASP A 143 -21.54 10.56 7.96
C ASP A 143 -22.62 11.65 8.17
N LEU A 144 -23.73 11.60 7.42
CA LEU A 144 -24.88 12.50 7.61
C LEU A 144 -25.61 12.28 8.95
N LYS A 145 -25.69 11.02 9.42
CA LYS A 145 -26.26 10.71 10.73
C LYS A 145 -25.35 11.21 11.86
N ASP A 146 -24.04 11.09 11.70
CA ASP A 146 -23.06 11.66 12.64
C ASP A 146 -23.17 13.19 12.70
N MET A 147 -23.32 13.84 11.53
CA MET A 147 -23.59 15.27 11.44
C MET A 147 -24.87 15.68 12.18
N PHE A 148 -25.95 14.89 12.06
CA PHE A 148 -27.20 15.16 12.78
C PHE A 148 -27.00 15.11 14.30
N ILE A 149 -26.27 14.12 14.82
CA ILE A 149 -25.98 14.03 16.25
C ILE A 149 -25.17 15.24 16.73
N LEU A 150 -24.22 15.72 15.92
CA LEU A 150 -23.37 16.86 16.26
C LEU A 150 -24.11 18.20 16.25
N LEU A 151 -24.90 18.47 15.20
CA LEU A 151 -25.58 19.75 15.01
C LEU A 151 -26.93 19.85 15.75
N HIS A 152 -27.60 18.72 15.94
CA HIS A 152 -28.92 18.62 16.56
C HIS A 152 -28.91 17.67 17.77
N ASN A 153 -27.96 17.88 18.70
CA ASN A 153 -27.78 16.97 19.83
C ASN A 153 -29.06 16.80 20.67
N ASP A 154 -29.80 17.89 20.95
CA ASP A 154 -31.03 17.83 21.73
C ASP A 154 -32.11 16.93 21.06
N GLU A 155 -32.25 17.04 19.73
CA GLU A 155 -33.17 16.19 18.96
C GLU A 155 -32.66 14.74 18.93
N ALA A 156 -31.35 14.53 18.80
CA ALA A 156 -30.74 13.20 18.84
C ALA A 156 -30.88 12.52 20.21
N GLU A 157 -30.82 13.28 21.31
CA GLU A 157 -31.07 12.79 22.67
C GLU A 157 -32.54 12.41 22.88
N ALA A 158 -33.47 13.15 22.26
CA ALA A 158 -34.90 12.86 22.31
C ALA A 158 -35.29 11.55 21.57
N LEU A 159 -34.42 11.02 20.71
CA LEU A 159 -34.62 9.71 20.07
C LEU A 159 -34.40 8.53 21.02
N ILE A 160 -33.86 8.76 22.22
CA ILE A 160 -33.60 7.74 23.22
C ILE A 160 -34.70 7.77 24.27
N SER A 161 -35.25 6.60 24.60
CA SER A 161 -36.36 6.49 25.55
C SER A 161 -35.90 6.75 26.98
N SER A 162 -36.82 7.15 27.85
CA SER A 162 -36.56 7.36 29.27
C SER A 162 -36.06 6.09 29.98
N GLN A 163 -36.51 4.91 29.54
CA GLN A 163 -36.05 3.62 30.06
C GLN A 163 -34.60 3.33 29.67
N GLU A 164 -34.18 3.64 28.45
CA GLU A 164 -32.80 3.45 27.99
C GLU A 164 -31.84 4.42 28.67
N TRP A 165 -32.28 5.67 28.91
CA TRP A 165 -31.52 6.59 29.76
C TRP A 165 -31.38 6.06 31.19
N ALA A 166 -32.45 5.48 31.77
CA ALA A 166 -32.38 4.85 33.08
C ALA A 166 -31.40 3.65 33.10
N ASP A 167 -31.38 2.84 32.05
CA ASP A 167 -30.46 1.70 31.91
C ASP A 167 -29.00 2.15 31.67
N TYR A 168 -28.78 3.29 30.99
CA TYR A 168 -27.47 3.94 30.88
C TYR A 168 -26.95 4.43 32.24
N TYR A 169 -27.77 5.17 33.01
CA TYR A 169 -27.38 5.63 34.36
C TYR A 169 -27.19 4.48 35.35
N ALA A 170 -27.89 3.35 35.13
CA ALA A 170 -27.69 2.10 35.86
C ALA A 170 -26.45 1.29 35.39
N ARG A 171 -25.65 1.82 34.44
CA ARG A 171 -24.45 1.19 33.85
C ARG A 171 -24.72 -0.14 33.12
N LYS A 172 -25.95 -0.34 32.62
CA LYS A 172 -26.28 -1.48 31.76
C LYS A 172 -26.06 -1.18 30.28
N LEU A 173 -26.13 0.09 29.90
CA LEU A 173 -25.78 0.59 28.56
C LEU A 173 -24.56 1.51 28.67
N THR A 174 -23.74 1.49 27.63
CA THR A 174 -22.55 2.35 27.48
C THR A 174 -22.84 3.54 26.56
N ASP A 175 -21.93 4.52 26.55
CA ASP A 175 -22.00 5.65 25.60
C ASP A 175 -22.06 5.17 24.14
N MET A 176 -21.34 4.08 23.83
CA MET A 176 -21.34 3.48 22.51
C MET A 176 -22.70 2.88 22.15
N ASP A 177 -23.37 2.23 23.10
CA ASP A 177 -24.69 1.65 22.88
C ASP A 177 -25.74 2.74 22.60
N ILE A 178 -25.72 3.82 23.39
CA ILE A 178 -26.56 5.00 23.18
C ILE A 178 -26.29 5.63 21.81
N TYR A 179 -25.02 5.76 21.43
CA TYR A 179 -24.64 6.28 20.13
C TYR A 179 -25.16 5.42 18.97
N PHE A 180 -25.05 4.08 19.05
CA PHE A 180 -25.59 3.20 18.01
C PHE A 180 -27.12 3.27 17.91
N LEU A 181 -27.82 3.36 19.04
CA LEU A 181 -29.28 3.57 19.07
C LEU A 181 -29.68 4.90 18.41
N LYS A 182 -28.93 5.98 18.66
CA LYS A 182 -29.15 7.27 17.97
C LYS A 182 -29.03 7.09 16.45
N ILE A 183 -27.96 6.44 15.97
CA ILE A 183 -27.74 6.22 14.54
C ILE A 183 -28.83 5.36 13.89
N GLU A 184 -29.29 4.32 14.58
CA GLU A 184 -30.35 3.44 14.08
C GLU A 184 -31.67 4.20 13.90
N ARG A 185 -32.00 5.12 14.83
CA ARG A 185 -33.27 5.85 14.87
C ARG A 185 -33.30 7.12 14.02
N ILE A 186 -32.15 7.59 13.54
CA ILE A 186 -32.11 8.70 12.60
C ILE A 186 -32.63 8.24 11.24
N THR A 187 -33.77 8.80 10.84
CA THR A 187 -34.46 8.49 9.59
C THR A 187 -34.01 9.39 8.43
N SER A 188 -34.30 9.00 7.19
CA SER A 188 -34.02 9.82 6.00
C SER A 188 -34.70 11.19 6.03
N ALA A 189 -35.82 11.35 6.74
CA ALA A 189 -36.50 12.63 6.92
C ALA A 189 -35.67 13.63 7.73
N HIS A 190 -34.90 13.16 8.73
CA HIS A 190 -33.95 14.00 9.45
C HIS A 190 -32.81 14.44 8.53
N LEU A 191 -32.33 13.55 7.65
CA LEU A 191 -31.20 13.81 6.76
C LEU A 191 -31.54 14.76 5.59
N GLN A 192 -32.82 14.84 5.20
CA GLN A 192 -33.29 15.75 4.14
C GLN A 192 -33.28 17.23 4.56
N ARG A 193 -33.17 17.53 5.86
CA ARG A 193 -33.11 18.91 6.36
C ARG A 193 -31.81 19.63 6.00
N PHE A 194 -30.75 18.87 5.75
CA PHE A 194 -29.44 19.41 5.44
C PHE A 194 -29.33 19.79 3.98
N ASN A 195 -29.18 21.10 3.75
CA ASN A 195 -28.92 21.64 2.43
C ASN A 195 -27.47 21.29 1.99
N GLU A 196 -27.14 21.60 0.74
CA GLU A 196 -25.81 21.31 0.20
C GLU A 196 -24.68 22.04 0.95
N ARG A 197 -24.93 23.26 1.42
CA ARG A 197 -23.99 24.07 2.19
C ARG A 197 -23.61 23.40 3.52
N ASP A 198 -24.60 22.89 4.25
CA ASP A 198 -24.38 22.16 5.52
C ASP A 198 -23.55 20.89 5.29
N ARG A 199 -23.85 20.17 4.20
CA ARG A 199 -23.12 18.95 3.83
C ARG A 199 -21.66 19.27 3.48
N LYS A 200 -21.40 20.33 2.71
CA LYS A 200 -20.05 20.80 2.38
C LYS A 200 -19.29 21.22 3.63
N ALA A 201 -19.91 22.06 4.47
CA ALA A 201 -19.31 22.52 5.73
C ALA A 201 -18.95 21.36 6.65
N PHE A 202 -19.79 20.33 6.72
CA PHE A 202 -19.49 19.14 7.52
C PHE A 202 -18.31 18.33 6.99
N VAL A 203 -18.20 18.11 5.68
CA VAL A 203 -17.04 17.43 5.07
C VAL A 203 -15.75 18.19 5.42
N ILE A 204 -15.78 19.52 5.31
CA ILE A 204 -14.64 20.38 5.67
C ILE A 204 -14.33 20.26 7.17
N LYS A 205 -15.35 20.34 8.03
CA LYS A 205 -15.19 20.21 9.49
C LYS A 205 -14.60 18.86 9.88
N GLN A 206 -15.05 17.77 9.26
CA GLN A 206 -14.50 16.43 9.46
C GLN A 206 -13.02 16.39 9.07
N ALA A 207 -12.65 16.97 7.93
CA ALA A 207 -11.25 17.10 7.52
C ALA A 207 -10.43 17.96 8.51
N MET A 208 -11.03 19.02 9.09
CA MET A 208 -10.39 19.87 10.10
C MET A 208 -10.17 19.18 11.45
N ASP A 209 -11.03 18.21 11.82
CA ASP A 209 -10.95 17.49 13.09
C ASP A 209 -10.08 16.22 13.04
N MET A 210 -9.86 15.67 11.85
CA MET A 210 -8.97 14.52 11.62
C MET A 210 -7.50 14.71 12.02
N PRO A 211 -6.84 15.87 11.77
CA PRO A 211 -5.43 16.01 12.08
C PRO A 211 -5.12 15.87 13.57
N THR A 212 -4.43 14.78 13.91
CA THR A 212 -3.90 14.53 15.26
C THR A 212 -2.50 15.14 15.39
N GLY A 213 -2.25 15.83 16.50
CA GLY A 213 -0.94 16.42 16.77
C GLY A 213 -0.54 17.57 15.84
N GLY A 214 -1.51 18.29 15.26
CA GLY A 214 -1.27 19.51 14.47
C GLY A 214 -0.79 19.30 13.03
N ARG A 215 -0.76 18.07 12.51
CA ARG A 215 -0.38 17.83 11.10
C ARG A 215 -1.39 18.47 10.15
N ALA A 216 -0.93 18.91 8.98
CA ALA A 216 -1.85 19.38 7.94
C ALA A 216 -2.72 18.23 7.38
N LYS A 217 -3.99 18.51 7.07
CA LYS A 217 -4.89 17.60 6.39
C LYS A 217 -5.43 18.24 5.11
N VAL A 218 -5.45 17.49 4.01
CA VAL A 218 -6.04 17.95 2.74
C VAL A 218 -7.55 18.12 2.91
N VAL A 219 -8.05 19.31 2.60
CA VAL A 219 -9.47 19.67 2.63
C VAL A 219 -10.04 19.68 1.21
N LYS A 220 -9.31 20.26 0.25
CA LYS A 220 -9.71 20.29 -1.16
C LYS A 220 -8.53 19.88 -2.05
N SER A 221 -8.81 19.03 -3.03
CA SER A 221 -7.88 18.63 -4.08
C SER A 221 -8.24 19.27 -5.42
N ASN A 222 -7.31 19.34 -6.38
CA ASN A 222 -7.51 19.94 -7.70
C ASN A 222 -7.92 21.42 -7.65
N VAL A 223 -7.18 22.23 -6.90
CA VAL A 223 -7.49 23.64 -6.68
C VAL A 223 -6.98 24.48 -7.87
N SER A 224 -7.79 25.42 -8.35
CA SER A 224 -7.38 26.30 -9.45
C SER A 224 -6.41 27.40 -8.96
N LYS A 225 -5.65 28.01 -9.89
CA LYS A 225 -4.75 29.12 -9.54
C LYS A 225 -5.51 30.33 -9.00
N GLU A 226 -6.72 30.54 -9.48
CA GLU A 226 -7.63 31.61 -9.05
C GLU A 226 -8.12 31.36 -7.62
N GLU A 227 -8.50 30.12 -7.29
CA GLU A 227 -8.87 29.74 -5.92
C GLU A 227 -7.69 29.91 -4.95
N VAL A 228 -6.48 29.53 -5.37
CA VAL A 228 -5.26 29.74 -4.58
C VAL A 228 -5.00 31.23 -4.36
N ALA A 229 -5.06 32.05 -5.40
CA ALA A 229 -4.86 33.49 -5.28
C ALA A 229 -5.89 34.12 -4.32
N PHE A 230 -7.16 33.72 -4.43
CA PHE A 230 -8.22 34.17 -3.54
C PHE A 230 -7.94 33.80 -2.07
N LEU A 231 -7.56 32.55 -1.81
CA LEU A 231 -7.26 32.08 -0.46
C LEU A 231 -6.08 32.85 0.16
N VAL A 232 -5.01 33.05 -0.61
CA VAL A 232 -3.80 33.77 -0.15
C VAL A 232 -4.12 35.23 0.16
N GLU A 233 -4.91 35.91 -0.68
CA GLU A 233 -5.34 37.29 -0.45
C GLU A 233 -6.21 37.41 0.83
N HIS A 234 -7.05 36.42 1.08
CA HIS A 234 -7.98 36.38 2.21
C HIS A 234 -7.50 35.49 3.37
N ALA A 235 -6.19 35.22 3.48
CA ALA A 235 -5.64 34.27 4.47
C ALA A 235 -6.06 34.57 5.91
N HIS A 236 -6.23 35.86 6.25
CA HIS A 236 -6.73 36.31 7.55
C HIS A 236 -8.15 35.82 7.88
N GLN A 237 -9.00 35.57 6.88
CA GLN A 237 -10.37 35.09 7.03
C GLN A 237 -10.45 33.55 7.07
N PHE A 238 -9.46 32.87 6.54
CA PHE A 238 -9.35 31.40 6.46
C PHE A 238 -8.21 30.91 7.35
N ARG A 239 -8.22 31.29 8.63
CA ARG A 239 -7.16 30.94 9.58
C ARG A 239 -6.95 29.42 9.66
N GLY A 240 -5.71 28.99 9.46
CA GLY A 240 -5.31 27.58 9.47
C GLY A 240 -5.43 26.88 8.12
N PHE A 241 -6.03 27.50 7.10
CA PHE A 241 -6.00 26.99 5.74
C PHE A 241 -4.75 27.50 5.02
N ASP A 242 -4.11 26.62 4.27
CA ASP A 242 -2.93 26.93 3.47
C ASP A 242 -2.94 26.12 2.17
N VAL A 243 -2.07 26.48 1.23
CA VAL A 243 -1.93 25.81 -0.06
C VAL A 243 -0.66 24.97 -0.05
N THR A 244 -0.79 23.70 -0.42
CA THR A 244 0.36 22.82 -0.66
C THR A 244 0.31 22.25 -2.07
N ILE A 245 1.48 21.84 -2.56
CA ILE A 245 1.60 21.13 -3.83
C ILE A 245 1.60 19.64 -3.53
N ASN A 246 0.94 18.88 -4.39
CA ASN A 246 1.07 17.43 -4.51
C ASN A 246 1.42 17.07 -5.96
N TRP A 247 1.94 15.87 -6.16
CA TRP A 247 2.39 15.40 -7.46
C TRP A 247 1.53 14.24 -7.92
N ASN A 248 0.89 14.41 -9.07
CA ASN A 248 0.18 13.34 -9.77
C ASN A 248 1.05 12.78 -10.89
N ARG A 249 0.90 11.50 -11.20
CA ARG A 249 1.58 10.89 -12.34
C ARG A 249 0.74 11.06 -13.59
N ASP A 250 1.38 11.52 -14.65
CA ASP A 250 0.79 11.64 -15.98
C ASP A 250 1.40 10.62 -16.95
N TYR A 251 0.56 10.01 -17.78
CA TYR A 251 0.90 8.89 -18.66
C TYR A 251 0.50 9.24 -20.10
N PRO A 252 1.33 10.00 -20.85
CA PRO A 252 1.01 10.41 -22.22
C PRO A 252 0.68 9.23 -23.16
N THR A 253 1.25 8.06 -22.88
CA THR A 253 1.08 6.81 -23.66
C THR A 253 0.21 5.78 -22.94
N GLU A 254 -0.83 6.21 -22.23
CA GLU A 254 -1.68 5.32 -21.41
C GLU A 254 -2.35 4.19 -22.23
N SER A 255 -2.67 4.42 -23.50
CA SER A 255 -3.31 3.41 -24.37
C SER A 255 -2.35 2.33 -24.91
N THR A 256 -1.04 2.48 -24.72
CA THR A 256 -0.01 1.66 -25.37
C THR A 256 0.82 0.90 -24.33
N LEU A 257 1.46 1.61 -23.39
CA LEU A 257 2.45 1.02 -22.48
C LEU A 257 1.98 0.91 -21.02
N ARG A 258 0.77 1.36 -20.69
CA ARG A 258 0.30 1.46 -19.29
C ARG A 258 0.45 0.18 -18.47
N PRO A 259 0.15 -1.03 -18.96
CA PRO A 259 0.32 -2.25 -18.17
C PRO A 259 1.77 -2.53 -17.75
N ILE A 260 2.74 -2.15 -18.59
CA ILE A 260 4.17 -2.30 -18.29
C ILE A 260 4.69 -1.13 -17.45
N LEU A 261 4.32 0.11 -17.77
CA LEU A 261 4.72 1.29 -16.98
C LEU A 261 4.19 1.17 -15.54
N GLY A 262 2.99 0.62 -15.39
CA GLY A 262 2.35 0.41 -14.11
C GLY A 262 1.56 1.60 -13.62
N SER A 263 1.26 1.61 -12.32
CA SER A 263 0.45 2.63 -11.65
C SER A 263 0.99 2.93 -10.27
N VAL A 264 0.64 4.09 -9.73
CA VAL A 264 1.00 4.55 -8.39
C VAL A 264 -0.28 4.67 -7.55
N SER A 265 -0.22 4.33 -6.26
CA SER A 265 -1.34 4.55 -5.35
C SER A 265 -1.61 6.04 -5.13
N THR A 266 -2.88 6.41 -4.95
CA THR A 266 -3.23 7.79 -4.60
C THR A 266 -3.03 8.03 -3.11
N SER A 267 -2.89 9.28 -2.68
CA SER A 267 -2.70 9.60 -1.24
C SER A 267 -3.92 9.25 -0.39
N ALA A 268 -5.10 9.12 -1.02
CA ALA A 268 -6.30 8.61 -0.38
C ALA A 268 -6.26 7.08 -0.18
N GLN A 269 -5.67 6.34 -1.12
CA GLN A 269 -5.47 4.90 -1.02
C GLN A 269 -4.31 4.55 -0.08
N GLY A 270 -3.23 5.35 -0.13
CA GLY A 270 -2.03 5.16 0.67
C GLY A 270 -1.32 3.83 0.38
N LEU A 271 -0.77 3.22 1.43
CA LEU A 271 -0.09 1.94 1.35
C LEU A 271 -1.08 0.76 1.22
N PRO A 272 -0.83 -0.22 0.32
CA PRO A 272 -1.63 -1.42 0.20
C PRO A 272 -1.68 -2.20 1.52
N ALA A 273 -2.88 -2.62 1.93
CA ALA A 273 -3.07 -3.35 3.18
C ALA A 273 -2.27 -4.65 3.25
N GLU A 274 -2.13 -5.34 2.13
CA GLU A 274 -1.37 -6.59 1.97
C GLU A 274 0.12 -6.45 2.32
N ASN A 275 0.72 -5.30 1.97
CA ASN A 275 2.16 -5.04 2.12
C ASN A 275 2.45 -3.93 3.14
N LEU A 276 1.48 -3.60 3.99
CA LEU A 276 1.58 -2.47 4.91
C LEU A 276 2.80 -2.58 5.83
N LEU A 277 3.00 -3.72 6.48
CA LEU A 277 4.12 -3.91 7.41
C LEU A 277 5.49 -3.82 6.71
N TYR A 278 5.57 -4.30 5.47
CA TYR A 278 6.78 -4.20 4.67
C TYR A 278 7.15 -2.74 4.41
N TYR A 279 6.21 -1.94 3.92
CA TYR A 279 6.45 -0.53 3.65
C TYR A 279 6.68 0.30 4.92
N LEU A 280 5.95 0.02 6.01
CA LEU A 280 6.22 0.67 7.31
C LEU A 280 7.65 0.39 7.81
N ALA A 281 8.17 -0.83 7.60
CA ALA A 281 9.55 -1.18 7.95
C ALA A 281 10.59 -0.44 7.09
N LEU A 282 10.21 -0.01 5.89
CA LEU A 282 11.02 0.81 4.98
C LEU A 282 10.82 2.32 5.17
N ASP A 283 10.24 2.74 6.30
CA ASP A 283 9.98 4.13 6.68
C ASP A 283 8.99 4.87 5.74
N TYR A 284 8.01 4.12 5.21
CA TYR A 284 6.85 4.73 4.59
C TYR A 284 5.80 5.11 5.63
N ALA A 285 5.18 6.27 5.44
CA ALA A 285 3.95 6.66 6.08
C ALA A 285 2.75 5.98 5.40
N ARG A 286 1.69 5.75 6.18
CA ARG A 286 0.48 5.05 5.69
C ARG A 286 -0.19 5.74 4.49
N ASN A 287 -0.02 7.04 4.37
CA ASN A 287 -0.61 7.89 3.34
C ASN A 287 0.35 8.19 2.18
N ASP A 288 1.53 7.56 2.13
CA ASP A 288 2.42 7.72 0.99
C ASP A 288 1.90 7.02 -0.25
N ASN A 289 2.26 7.59 -1.39
CA ASN A 289 2.01 7.05 -2.70
C ASN A 289 3.16 6.12 -3.08
N ILE A 290 2.84 4.92 -3.55
CA ILE A 290 3.84 3.92 -3.95
C ILE A 290 3.52 3.34 -5.32
N GLY A 291 4.55 2.87 -6.03
CA GLY A 291 4.39 2.06 -7.23
C GLY A 291 3.68 0.75 -6.91
N ARG A 292 2.53 0.52 -7.55
CA ARG A 292 1.67 -0.63 -7.30
C ARG A 292 1.88 -1.76 -8.30
N SER A 293 2.21 -1.42 -9.55
CA SER A 293 2.37 -2.39 -10.64
C SER A 293 3.48 -1.97 -11.60
N GLY A 294 3.85 -2.86 -12.54
CA GLY A 294 4.78 -2.56 -13.63
C GLY A 294 6.14 -2.04 -13.17
N LEU A 295 6.73 -1.17 -13.99
CA LEU A 295 8.00 -0.49 -13.72
C LEU A 295 7.93 0.40 -12.47
N GLU A 296 6.78 1.03 -12.19
CA GLU A 296 6.60 1.84 -10.98
C GLU A 296 6.85 1.04 -9.71
N SER A 297 6.37 -0.21 -9.65
CA SER A 297 6.60 -1.11 -8.51
C SER A 297 8.01 -1.69 -8.51
N GLN A 298 8.48 -2.17 -9.67
CA GLN A 298 9.81 -2.75 -9.80
C GLN A 298 10.91 -1.78 -9.38
N TYR A 299 10.81 -0.53 -9.82
CA TYR A 299 11.79 0.52 -9.60
C TYR A 299 11.37 1.53 -8.53
N GLU A 300 10.42 1.17 -7.65
CA GLU A 300 9.90 2.04 -6.58
C GLU A 300 11.01 2.70 -5.76
N PHE A 301 12.05 1.96 -5.40
CA PHE A 301 13.15 2.48 -4.59
C PHE A 301 13.98 3.56 -5.30
N ILE A 302 14.05 3.52 -6.64
CA ILE A 302 14.80 4.45 -7.48
C ILE A 302 13.92 5.64 -7.88
N LEU A 303 12.66 5.36 -8.23
CA LEU A 303 11.69 6.34 -8.70
C LEU A 303 11.13 7.21 -7.57
N ARG A 304 11.06 6.71 -6.34
CA ARG A 304 10.56 7.52 -5.22
C ARG A 304 11.50 8.70 -4.93
N GLY A 305 10.91 9.87 -4.72
CA GLY A 305 11.65 11.02 -4.20
C GLY A 305 11.86 10.91 -2.69
N SER A 306 12.82 11.67 -2.17
CA SER A 306 13.00 11.86 -0.73
C SER A 306 12.06 12.95 -0.23
N ARG A 307 11.35 12.73 0.88
CA ARG A 307 10.37 13.68 1.41
C ARG A 307 11.06 14.94 1.94
N THR A 308 10.40 16.10 1.76
CA THR A 308 10.75 17.31 2.50
C THR A 308 10.18 17.21 3.91
N ILE A 309 11.01 17.50 4.93
CA ILE A 309 10.63 17.44 6.34
C ILE A 309 10.64 18.85 6.92
N TYR A 310 9.49 19.27 7.43
CA TYR A 310 9.30 20.52 8.16
C TYR A 310 9.15 20.27 9.66
N SER A 311 9.74 21.12 10.51
CA SER A 311 9.26 21.27 11.89
C SER A 311 8.02 22.16 11.88
N LEU A 312 7.01 21.73 12.61
CA LEU A 312 5.81 22.48 12.87
C LEU A 312 5.95 23.16 14.23
N ASP A 313 6.01 24.48 14.19
CA ASP A 313 5.97 25.37 15.32
C ASP A 313 4.72 26.27 15.22
N TYR A 314 4.46 27.09 16.23
CA TYR A 314 3.33 28.02 16.24
C TYR A 314 3.81 29.43 16.56
N ASP A 315 3.24 30.42 15.88
CA ASP A 315 3.50 31.83 16.12
C ASP A 315 2.74 32.35 17.36
N GLU A 316 2.95 33.62 17.70
CA GLU A 316 2.25 34.30 18.81
C GLU A 316 0.72 34.37 18.61
N THR A 317 0.24 34.26 17.36
CA THR A 317 -1.18 34.26 17.01
C THR A 317 -1.81 32.86 17.05
N GLY A 318 -1.00 31.83 17.27
CA GLY A 318 -1.40 30.42 17.26
C GLY A 318 -1.49 29.81 15.86
N LEU A 319 -1.00 30.48 14.81
CA LEU A 319 -0.89 29.92 13.46
C LEU A 319 0.37 29.06 13.31
N ALA A 320 0.28 28.03 12.49
CA ALA A 320 1.37 27.12 12.23
C ALA A 320 2.48 27.79 11.40
N ILE A 321 3.74 27.64 11.84
CA ILE A 321 4.94 27.97 11.08
C ILE A 321 5.66 26.66 10.74
N LEU A 322 5.98 26.47 9.46
CA LEU A 322 6.75 25.34 8.98
C LEU A 322 8.20 25.78 8.72
N THR A 323 9.15 25.19 9.45
CA THR A 323 10.58 25.43 9.22
C THR A 323 11.20 24.20 8.56
N THR A 324 11.85 24.37 7.41
CA THR A 324 12.50 23.26 6.69
C THR A 324 13.67 22.71 7.50
N ILE A 325 13.62 21.41 7.82
CA ILE A 325 14.72 20.69 8.48
C ILE A 325 15.54 19.94 7.44
N GLN A 326 14.86 19.35 6.47
CA GLN A 326 15.46 18.59 5.40
C GLN A 326 14.71 18.86 4.10
N GLU A 327 15.43 19.29 3.08
CA GLU A 327 14.89 19.38 1.72
C GLU A 327 14.76 17.99 1.11
N GLY A 328 13.60 17.76 0.50
CA GLY A 328 13.37 16.58 -0.32
C GLY A 328 13.89 16.78 -1.74
N HIS A 329 14.25 15.69 -2.39
CA HIS A 329 14.70 15.68 -3.78
C HIS A 329 13.81 14.80 -4.65
N LYS A 330 13.71 15.15 -5.93
CA LYS A 330 13.06 14.33 -6.96
C LYS A 330 13.71 12.94 -7.00
N GLY A 331 12.91 11.90 -7.24
CA GLY A 331 13.44 10.57 -7.50
C GLY A 331 14.27 10.51 -8.78
N ASN A 332 15.02 9.42 -8.96
CA ASN A 332 15.88 9.27 -10.13
C ASN A 332 15.04 8.89 -11.36
N ASP A 333 15.34 9.53 -12.48
CA ASP A 333 14.68 9.23 -13.76
C ASP A 333 15.11 7.85 -14.29
N LEU A 334 14.17 7.16 -14.93
CA LEU A 334 14.38 5.85 -15.55
C LEU A 334 14.32 5.97 -17.07
N ILE A 335 15.37 5.54 -17.76
CA ILE A 335 15.40 5.43 -19.22
C ILE A 335 15.18 3.96 -19.56
N THR A 336 14.11 3.67 -20.31
CA THR A 336 13.79 2.32 -20.77
C THR A 336 14.50 1.99 -22.07
N SER A 337 14.62 0.70 -22.40
CA SER A 337 15.12 0.25 -23.72
C SER A 337 14.10 0.38 -24.84
N ILE A 338 12.84 0.68 -24.52
CA ILE A 338 11.73 0.74 -25.46
C ILE A 338 11.95 1.90 -26.43
N ASP A 339 11.70 1.65 -27.72
CA ASP A 339 11.61 2.67 -28.74
C ASP A 339 10.13 2.99 -28.98
N LEU A 340 9.67 4.18 -28.55
CA LEU A 340 8.25 4.52 -28.64
C LEU A 340 7.76 4.60 -30.09
N GLY A 341 8.63 5.03 -31.02
CA GLY A 341 8.28 5.09 -32.44
C GLY A 341 8.05 3.70 -33.03
N TRP A 342 8.94 2.75 -32.73
CA TRP A 342 8.79 1.37 -33.17
C TRP A 342 7.65 0.66 -32.48
N GLN A 343 7.41 0.94 -31.19
CA GLN A 343 6.28 0.42 -30.44
C GLN A 343 4.95 0.78 -31.13
N LEU A 344 4.72 2.07 -31.37
CA LEU A 344 3.49 2.55 -32.02
C LEU A 344 3.32 1.99 -33.43
N HIS A 345 4.42 1.89 -34.19
CA HIS A 345 4.38 1.30 -35.53
C HIS A 345 4.03 -0.19 -35.50
N ALA A 346 4.62 -0.96 -34.58
CA ALA A 346 4.33 -2.38 -34.42
C ALA A 346 2.87 -2.62 -33.99
N GLU A 347 2.35 -1.81 -33.07
CA GLU A 347 0.92 -1.85 -32.68
C GLU A 347 0.00 -1.64 -33.89
N GLU A 348 0.30 -0.64 -34.72
CA GLU A 348 -0.48 -0.37 -35.93
C GLU A 348 -0.46 -1.56 -36.91
N VAL A 349 0.73 -2.10 -37.20
CA VAL A 349 0.87 -3.28 -38.07
C VAL A 349 0.08 -4.47 -37.54
N ILE A 350 0.09 -4.69 -36.22
CA ILE A 350 -0.64 -5.79 -35.58
C ILE A 350 -2.15 -5.56 -35.62
N ARG A 351 -2.63 -4.33 -35.40
CA ARG A 351 -4.06 -3.99 -35.56
C ARG A 351 -4.53 -4.28 -36.99
N GLN A 352 -3.76 -3.84 -37.99
CA GLN A 352 -4.07 -4.13 -39.39
C GLN A 352 -4.08 -5.64 -39.68
N ALA A 353 -3.14 -6.40 -39.13
CA ALA A 353 -3.12 -7.85 -39.27
C ALA A 353 -4.35 -8.53 -38.64
N LEU A 354 -4.81 -8.07 -37.48
CA LEU A 354 -6.02 -8.57 -36.83
C LEU A 354 -7.28 -8.26 -37.65
N LEU A 355 -7.41 -7.03 -38.18
CA LEU A 355 -8.53 -6.64 -39.04
C LEU A 355 -8.56 -7.41 -40.36
N ALA A 356 -7.40 -7.57 -41.02
CA ALA A 356 -7.29 -8.29 -42.28
C ALA A 356 -7.70 -9.77 -42.16
N ASN A 357 -7.65 -10.34 -40.95
CA ASN A 357 -8.02 -11.73 -40.69
C ASN A 357 -9.40 -11.89 -40.05
N GLU A 358 -10.16 -10.81 -39.85
CA GLU A 358 -11.46 -10.84 -39.16
C GLU A 358 -12.46 -11.77 -39.85
N ASN A 359 -12.55 -11.68 -41.18
CA ASN A 359 -13.50 -12.46 -41.97
C ASN A 359 -12.90 -13.76 -42.52
N ASN A 360 -11.72 -14.18 -42.04
CA ASN A 360 -11.08 -15.39 -42.52
C ASN A 360 -11.71 -16.62 -41.84
N PRO A 361 -12.44 -17.49 -42.57
CA PRO A 361 -13.14 -18.64 -41.99
C PRO A 361 -12.17 -19.65 -41.36
N TYR A 362 -10.91 -19.68 -41.80
CA TYR A 362 -9.87 -20.56 -41.27
C TYR A 362 -9.19 -20.00 -40.00
N ARG A 363 -9.42 -18.73 -39.66
CA ARG A 363 -8.78 -18.03 -38.53
C ARG A 363 -9.80 -17.36 -37.61
N LYS A 364 -11.02 -17.89 -37.54
CA LYS A 364 -12.12 -17.35 -36.73
C LYS A 364 -11.75 -17.07 -35.26
N PHE A 365 -10.84 -17.86 -34.69
CA PHE A 365 -10.40 -17.74 -33.29
C PHE A 365 -9.11 -16.93 -33.11
N MET A 366 -8.51 -16.42 -34.20
CA MET A 366 -7.31 -15.59 -34.13
C MET A 366 -7.70 -14.16 -33.76
N ASN A 367 -7.84 -13.91 -32.47
CA ASN A 367 -8.17 -12.58 -31.94
C ASN A 367 -7.00 -11.89 -31.22
N THR A 368 -5.92 -12.61 -30.93
CA THR A 368 -4.81 -12.10 -30.11
C THR A 368 -3.49 -12.30 -30.84
N ILE A 369 -2.65 -11.26 -30.86
CA ILE A 369 -1.28 -11.33 -31.37
C ILE A 369 -0.34 -10.74 -30.31
N TYR A 370 0.72 -11.48 -30.04
CA TYR A 370 1.85 -11.06 -29.21
C TYR A 370 3.07 -10.85 -30.10
N PHE A 371 3.85 -9.82 -29.80
CA PHE A 371 5.07 -9.49 -30.53
C PHE A 371 6.08 -8.87 -29.57
N THR A 372 7.28 -9.43 -29.53
CA THR A 372 8.40 -8.88 -28.77
C THR A 372 9.60 -8.77 -29.70
N MET A 373 10.28 -7.64 -29.67
CA MET A 373 11.52 -7.38 -30.39
C MET A 373 12.60 -7.02 -29.38
N MET A 374 13.74 -7.68 -29.48
CA MET A 374 14.87 -7.45 -28.57
C MET A 374 16.19 -7.35 -29.34
N ASP A 375 17.16 -6.65 -28.76
CA ASP A 375 18.55 -6.73 -29.22
C ASP A 375 19.21 -7.99 -28.62
N PRO A 376 19.62 -8.97 -29.45
CA PRO A 376 20.18 -10.23 -28.97
C PRO A 376 21.56 -10.08 -28.32
N LYS A 377 22.24 -8.93 -28.44
CA LYS A 377 23.58 -8.73 -27.88
C LYS A 377 23.56 -8.32 -26.41
N ASN A 378 22.57 -7.53 -26.00
CA ASN A 378 22.49 -6.97 -24.65
C ASN A 378 21.18 -7.31 -23.92
N GLY A 379 20.18 -7.87 -24.61
CA GLY A 379 18.90 -8.24 -24.02
C GLY A 379 17.88 -7.11 -23.97
N ASP A 380 18.18 -5.94 -24.54
CA ASP A 380 17.28 -4.79 -24.55
C ASP A 380 15.95 -5.15 -25.23
N VAL A 381 14.84 -4.95 -24.53
CA VAL A 381 13.49 -5.07 -25.12
C VAL A 381 13.15 -3.75 -25.80
N LEU A 382 13.07 -3.78 -27.13
CA LEU A 382 12.87 -2.58 -27.95
C LEU A 382 11.39 -2.32 -28.21
N VAL A 383 10.62 -3.40 -28.38
CA VAL A 383 9.18 -3.39 -28.64
C VAL A 383 8.55 -4.56 -27.91
N MET A 384 7.42 -4.32 -27.24
CA MET A 384 6.62 -5.36 -26.62
C MET A 384 5.15 -5.03 -26.80
N VAL A 385 4.44 -5.84 -27.58
CA VAL A 385 3.05 -5.61 -27.98
C VAL A 385 2.23 -6.86 -27.67
N GLY A 386 1.10 -6.68 -27.00
CA GLY A 386 0.07 -7.69 -26.88
C GLY A 386 -1.27 -7.03 -27.21
N ILE A 387 -1.92 -7.48 -28.29
CA ILE A 387 -3.20 -6.89 -28.70
C ILE A 387 -4.23 -8.01 -28.83
N THR A 388 -5.31 -7.85 -28.10
CA THR A 388 -6.51 -8.70 -28.18
C THR A 388 -7.64 -7.90 -28.81
N ARG A 389 -8.19 -8.41 -29.91
CA ARG A 389 -9.42 -7.90 -30.50
C ARG A 389 -10.62 -8.41 -29.71
N THR A 390 -11.43 -7.48 -29.26
CA THR A 390 -12.69 -7.69 -28.53
C THR A 390 -13.87 -7.18 -29.37
N GLU A 391 -15.10 -7.43 -28.93
CA GLU A 391 -16.30 -6.88 -29.57
C GLU A 391 -16.33 -5.35 -29.55
N ASN A 392 -15.69 -4.72 -28.54
CA ASN A 392 -15.70 -3.28 -28.32
C ASN A 392 -14.44 -2.56 -28.85
N GLY A 393 -13.60 -3.26 -29.63
CA GLY A 393 -12.35 -2.71 -30.17
C GLY A 393 -11.11 -3.51 -29.75
N PHE A 394 -9.98 -2.82 -29.59
CA PHE A 394 -8.71 -3.44 -29.25
C PHE A 394 -8.34 -3.23 -27.79
N LEU A 395 -8.05 -4.32 -27.08
CA LEU A 395 -7.38 -4.30 -25.80
C LEU A 395 -5.87 -4.40 -26.05
N VAL A 396 -5.14 -3.34 -25.71
CA VAL A 396 -3.67 -3.31 -25.76
C VAL A 396 -3.15 -3.64 -24.37
N ASP A 397 -2.49 -4.78 -24.25
CA ASP A 397 -1.85 -5.23 -23.02
C ASP A 397 -0.52 -5.93 -23.33
N PRO A 398 0.59 -5.16 -23.34
CA PRO A 398 1.89 -5.73 -23.61
C PRO A 398 2.41 -6.63 -22.48
N ALA A 399 1.85 -6.53 -21.26
CA ALA A 399 2.23 -7.41 -20.15
C ALA A 399 1.88 -8.88 -20.39
N MET A 400 0.93 -9.15 -21.30
CA MET A 400 0.59 -10.51 -21.71
C MET A 400 1.77 -11.27 -22.33
N ASN A 401 2.80 -10.58 -22.87
CA ASN A 401 3.97 -11.25 -23.46
C ASN A 401 4.76 -12.11 -22.47
N TYR A 402 4.79 -11.74 -21.19
CA TYR A 402 5.54 -12.44 -20.15
C TYR A 402 4.66 -13.04 -19.05
N THR A 403 3.36 -12.69 -19.03
CA THR A 403 2.40 -13.24 -18.06
C THR A 403 1.54 -14.36 -18.65
N HIS A 404 1.38 -14.45 -19.97
CA HIS A 404 0.58 -15.49 -20.62
C HIS A 404 1.44 -16.57 -21.25
N THR A 405 0.90 -17.79 -21.25
CA THR A 405 1.57 -18.97 -21.79
C THR A 405 0.88 -19.42 -23.06
N ILE A 406 1.62 -19.53 -24.16
CA ILE A 406 1.12 -20.04 -25.44
C ILE A 406 1.86 -21.32 -25.83
N VAL A 407 1.19 -22.18 -26.61
CA VAL A 407 1.85 -23.36 -27.18
C VAL A 407 2.79 -22.87 -28.29
N PRO A 408 4.12 -23.11 -28.19
CA PRO A 408 5.09 -22.51 -29.10
C PRO A 408 5.08 -23.15 -30.51
N GLY A 409 4.52 -24.36 -30.64
CA GLY A 409 4.53 -25.10 -31.89
C GLY A 409 5.95 -25.46 -32.33
N SER A 410 6.22 -25.40 -33.63
CA SER A 410 7.49 -25.89 -34.21
C SER A 410 8.71 -24.96 -34.02
N ILE A 411 8.55 -23.78 -33.40
CA ILE A 411 9.68 -22.86 -33.18
C ILE A 411 10.75 -23.46 -32.24
N VAL A 412 10.38 -24.44 -31.41
CA VAL A 412 11.29 -25.09 -30.44
C VAL A 412 12.23 -26.12 -31.07
N LYS A 413 12.03 -26.48 -32.35
CA LYS A 413 12.78 -27.57 -33.01
C LYS A 413 14.29 -27.32 -33.07
N GLY A 414 14.73 -26.06 -33.09
CA GLY A 414 16.14 -25.72 -32.98
C GLY A 414 16.75 -26.27 -31.69
N ALA A 415 16.06 -26.12 -30.56
CA ALA A 415 16.49 -26.67 -29.29
C ALA A 415 16.42 -28.21 -29.27
N THR A 416 15.43 -28.82 -29.93
CA THR A 416 15.34 -30.28 -30.07
C THR A 416 16.52 -30.86 -30.85
N ILE A 417 16.90 -30.23 -31.97
CA ILE A 417 18.07 -30.65 -32.75
C ILE A 417 19.35 -30.45 -31.96
N TYR A 418 19.49 -29.31 -31.27
CA TYR A 418 20.65 -29.07 -30.40
C TYR A 418 20.78 -30.16 -29.32
N ALA A 419 19.68 -30.51 -28.65
CA ALA A 419 19.65 -31.61 -27.69
C ALA A 419 20.10 -32.93 -28.33
N GLY A 420 19.60 -33.24 -29.53
CA GLY A 420 19.97 -34.45 -30.24
C GLY A 420 21.45 -34.53 -30.63
N LEU A 421 22.02 -33.41 -31.06
CA LEU A 421 23.44 -33.29 -31.42
C LEU A 421 24.33 -33.38 -30.18
N ASN A 422 23.97 -32.70 -29.08
CA ASN A 422 24.77 -32.66 -27.86
C ASN A 422 24.77 -34.00 -27.10
N GLU A 423 23.63 -34.70 -27.08
CA GLU A 423 23.53 -36.06 -26.53
C GLU A 423 24.10 -37.13 -27.48
N GLY A 424 24.54 -36.75 -28.68
CA GLY A 424 25.14 -37.66 -29.66
C GLY A 424 24.17 -38.67 -30.27
N VAL A 425 22.85 -38.47 -30.12
CA VAL A 425 21.83 -39.36 -30.72
C VAL A 425 21.62 -39.09 -32.20
N VAL A 426 22.05 -37.93 -32.70
CA VAL A 426 22.16 -37.61 -34.14
C VAL A 426 23.52 -36.97 -34.42
N ARG A 427 24.04 -37.18 -35.63
CA ARG A 427 25.27 -36.53 -36.11
C ARG A 427 24.96 -35.32 -37.00
N PRO A 428 25.85 -34.32 -37.06
CA PRO A 428 25.72 -33.22 -38.03
C PRO A 428 25.55 -33.76 -39.45
N ASN A 429 24.58 -33.24 -40.19
CA ASN A 429 24.20 -33.70 -41.53
C ASN A 429 23.75 -35.18 -41.63
N GLU A 430 23.34 -35.80 -40.52
CA GLU A 430 22.78 -37.15 -40.57
C GLU A 430 21.44 -37.17 -41.30
N PHE A 431 21.36 -38.02 -42.32
CA PHE A 431 20.16 -38.24 -43.10
C PHE A 431 19.21 -39.24 -42.43
N ILE A 432 18.00 -38.80 -42.12
CA ILE A 432 16.92 -39.60 -41.57
C ILE A 432 15.75 -39.61 -42.57
N MET A 433 15.05 -40.73 -42.67
CA MET A 433 13.86 -40.84 -43.50
C MET A 433 12.67 -40.18 -42.78
N ASP A 434 12.09 -39.14 -43.39
CA ASP A 434 10.82 -38.55 -42.97
C ASP A 434 9.68 -39.32 -43.63
N GLU A 435 9.08 -40.23 -42.89
CA GLU A 435 7.87 -40.95 -43.29
C GLU A 435 6.86 -41.01 -42.12
N PRO A 436 5.55 -41.18 -42.40
CA PRO A 436 4.55 -41.25 -41.35
C PRO A 436 4.84 -42.37 -40.33
N ILE A 437 4.92 -41.99 -39.05
CA ILE A 437 5.17 -42.88 -37.92
C ILE A 437 3.84 -43.34 -37.34
N LYS A 438 3.58 -44.65 -37.40
CA LYS A 438 2.47 -45.32 -36.72
C LYS A 438 2.95 -46.01 -35.45
N ILE A 439 2.46 -45.57 -34.29
CA ILE A 439 2.61 -46.24 -32.99
C ILE A 439 1.28 -46.91 -32.65
N ARG A 440 1.36 -48.05 -31.97
CA ARG A 440 0.18 -48.78 -31.52
C ARG A 440 -0.75 -47.89 -30.69
N ASP A 441 -2.06 -47.99 -30.96
CA ASP A 441 -3.12 -47.25 -30.25
C ASP A 441 -3.04 -45.71 -30.35
N THR A 442 -2.18 -45.15 -31.21
CA THR A 442 -2.16 -43.70 -31.47
C THR A 442 -2.54 -43.39 -32.93
N PRO A 443 -3.02 -42.17 -33.23
CA PRO A 443 -3.11 -41.68 -34.60
C PRO A 443 -1.74 -41.73 -35.30
N LEU A 444 -1.77 -41.73 -36.64
CA LEU A 444 -0.58 -41.61 -37.48
C LEU A 444 0.08 -40.24 -37.22
N LYS A 445 1.37 -40.22 -36.92
CA LYS A 445 2.14 -39.00 -36.69
C LYS A 445 3.00 -38.71 -37.92
N ALA A 446 2.84 -37.55 -38.53
CA ALA A 446 3.57 -37.19 -39.75
C ALA A 446 3.99 -35.71 -39.76
N SER A 447 4.94 -35.39 -40.64
CA SER A 447 5.21 -34.02 -41.08
C SER A 447 4.06 -33.52 -41.96
N HIS A 448 4.01 -32.22 -42.25
CA HIS A 448 2.96 -31.63 -43.10
C HIS A 448 2.89 -32.27 -44.50
N ARG A 449 4.01 -32.81 -44.97
CA ARG A 449 4.14 -33.65 -46.17
C ARG A 449 5.25 -34.68 -45.95
N ASN A 450 5.27 -35.74 -46.74
CA ASN A 450 6.39 -36.67 -46.78
C ASN A 450 7.60 -35.97 -47.41
N LEU A 451 8.70 -35.88 -46.67
CA LEU A 451 9.91 -35.19 -47.11
C LEU A 451 11.01 -36.15 -47.61
N GLY A 452 10.81 -37.46 -47.45
CA GLY A 452 11.82 -38.45 -47.77
C GLY A 452 13.08 -38.29 -46.93
N ARG A 453 14.24 -38.55 -47.52
CA ARG A 453 15.51 -38.58 -46.79
C ARG A 453 16.08 -37.16 -46.62
N ILE A 454 16.07 -36.65 -45.39
CA ILE A 454 16.46 -35.28 -45.04
C ILE A 454 17.52 -35.24 -43.95
N ASN A 455 18.35 -34.20 -43.94
CA ASN A 455 19.29 -33.93 -42.85
C ASN A 455 18.70 -32.93 -41.83
N ASP A 456 19.43 -32.67 -40.75
CA ASP A 456 19.15 -31.68 -39.71
C ASP A 456 18.80 -30.28 -40.25
N ILE A 457 19.60 -29.76 -41.20
CA ILE A 457 19.36 -28.45 -41.81
C ILE A 457 18.04 -28.43 -42.60
N THR A 458 17.81 -29.48 -43.39
CA THR A 458 16.56 -29.61 -44.17
C THR A 458 15.36 -29.87 -43.27
N ALA A 459 15.56 -30.57 -42.15
CA ALA A 459 14.52 -30.81 -41.15
C ALA A 459 14.06 -29.51 -40.49
N LEU A 460 14.97 -28.57 -40.20
CA LEU A 460 14.59 -27.23 -39.73
C LEU A 460 13.91 -26.42 -40.83
N SER A 461 14.50 -26.36 -42.03
CA SER A 461 13.96 -25.54 -43.12
C SER A 461 12.57 -25.97 -43.57
N MET A 462 12.29 -27.28 -43.53
CA MET A 462 11.00 -27.87 -43.87
C MET A 462 10.10 -28.10 -42.66
N SER A 463 10.55 -27.76 -41.44
CA SER A 463 9.86 -28.03 -40.18
C SER A 463 9.37 -29.48 -40.08
N SER A 464 10.26 -30.45 -40.32
CA SER A 464 9.96 -31.87 -40.17
C SER A 464 9.56 -32.19 -38.73
N ASN A 465 8.41 -32.84 -38.54
CA ASN A 465 8.01 -33.40 -37.25
C ASN A 465 8.69 -34.75 -37.03
N VAL A 466 8.77 -35.56 -38.09
CA VAL A 466 9.31 -36.92 -38.04
C VAL A 466 10.79 -36.95 -37.62
N TYR A 467 11.60 -36.00 -38.10
CA TYR A 467 12.99 -35.88 -37.67
C TYR A 467 13.10 -35.64 -36.16
N MET A 468 12.22 -34.80 -35.60
CA MET A 468 12.16 -34.54 -34.15
C MET A 468 11.70 -35.77 -33.38
N PHE A 469 10.72 -36.50 -33.93
CA PHE A 469 10.27 -37.76 -33.34
C PHE A 469 11.41 -38.79 -33.29
N HIS A 470 12.26 -38.87 -34.32
CA HIS A 470 13.44 -39.73 -34.29
C HIS A 470 14.44 -39.32 -33.22
N ILE A 471 14.71 -38.01 -33.05
CA ILE A 471 15.57 -37.52 -31.96
C ILE A 471 14.97 -37.93 -30.61
N ALA A 472 13.69 -37.65 -30.37
CA ALA A 472 13.00 -37.98 -29.14
C ALA A 472 12.99 -39.50 -28.84
N MET A 473 12.74 -40.34 -29.85
CA MET A 473 12.82 -41.80 -29.70
C MET A 473 14.24 -42.26 -29.35
N ARG A 474 15.27 -41.73 -30.02
CA ARG A 474 16.66 -42.10 -29.75
C ARG A 474 17.11 -41.64 -28.36
N LEU A 475 16.74 -40.42 -27.93
CA LEU A 475 16.96 -39.94 -26.55
C LEU A 475 16.28 -40.86 -25.53
N GLY A 476 15.08 -41.34 -25.86
CA GLY A 476 14.34 -42.30 -25.05
C GLY A 476 14.88 -43.74 -25.07
N GLY A 477 15.93 -44.03 -25.85
CA GLY A 477 16.43 -45.39 -26.08
C GLY A 477 15.44 -46.30 -26.83
N ALA A 478 14.45 -45.71 -27.51
CA ALA A 478 13.39 -46.43 -28.17
C ALA A 478 13.76 -46.78 -29.63
N SER A 479 13.45 -48.01 -30.04
CA SER A 479 13.54 -48.43 -31.43
C SER A 479 12.15 -48.41 -32.07
N TYR A 480 12.01 -47.66 -33.16
CA TYR A 480 10.74 -47.57 -33.87
C TYR A 480 10.44 -48.87 -34.62
N VAL A 481 9.21 -49.38 -34.44
CA VAL A 481 8.64 -50.48 -35.22
C VAL A 481 7.22 -50.08 -35.62
N TYR A 482 6.86 -50.26 -36.89
CA TYR A 482 5.55 -49.91 -37.40
C TYR A 482 4.43 -50.63 -36.64
N ASP A 483 3.48 -49.85 -36.09
CA ASP A 483 2.34 -50.33 -35.27
C ASP A 483 2.76 -51.14 -34.02
N GLY A 484 4.03 -50.99 -33.61
CA GLY A 484 4.59 -51.54 -32.40
C GLY A 484 4.33 -50.66 -31.17
N PRO A 485 4.53 -51.19 -29.95
CA PRO A 485 4.47 -50.40 -28.74
C PRO A 485 5.74 -49.57 -28.60
N LEU A 486 5.62 -48.29 -28.28
CA LEU A 486 6.78 -47.42 -28.06
C LEU A 486 7.17 -47.40 -26.58
N ARG A 487 8.32 -48.00 -26.25
CA ARG A 487 8.89 -47.97 -24.89
C ARG A 487 10.00 -46.92 -24.84
N ILE A 488 9.79 -45.87 -24.08
CA ILE A 488 10.71 -44.75 -23.89
C ILE A 488 11.15 -44.69 -22.43
N ASN A 489 12.44 -44.45 -22.20
CA ASN A 489 12.93 -44.04 -20.89
C ASN A 489 12.39 -42.64 -20.55
N THR A 490 11.64 -42.52 -19.45
CA THR A 490 10.99 -41.27 -19.03
C THR A 490 12.00 -40.17 -18.71
N ALA A 491 13.26 -40.50 -18.41
CA ALA A 491 14.32 -39.50 -18.22
C ALA A 491 14.52 -38.59 -19.44
N ALA A 492 14.17 -39.05 -20.65
CA ALA A 492 14.26 -38.24 -21.86
C ALA A 492 13.37 -36.98 -21.83
N PHE A 493 12.25 -37.00 -21.10
CA PHE A 493 11.42 -35.81 -20.89
C PHE A 493 12.20 -34.72 -20.16
N ASP A 494 12.90 -35.08 -19.09
CA ASP A 494 13.67 -34.14 -18.29
C ASP A 494 14.91 -33.67 -19.05
N THR A 495 15.59 -34.56 -19.77
CA THR A 495 16.69 -34.18 -20.68
C THR A 495 16.23 -33.12 -21.69
N MET A 496 15.13 -33.35 -22.41
CA MET A 496 14.61 -32.38 -23.37
C MET A 496 14.22 -31.05 -22.71
N ARG A 497 13.56 -31.10 -21.55
CA ARG A 497 13.18 -29.90 -20.78
C ARG A 497 14.39 -29.12 -20.31
N ASN A 498 15.46 -29.79 -19.90
CA ASN A 498 16.70 -29.15 -19.50
C ASN A 498 17.34 -28.42 -20.68
N TYR A 499 17.39 -29.03 -21.87
CA TYR A 499 17.86 -28.32 -23.07
C TYR A 499 16.97 -27.15 -23.44
N TYR A 500 15.64 -27.30 -23.37
CA TYR A 500 14.71 -26.20 -23.59
C TYR A 500 14.97 -25.04 -22.62
N SER A 501 15.20 -25.33 -21.34
CA SER A 501 15.48 -24.29 -20.33
C SER A 501 16.77 -23.51 -20.60
N GLN A 502 17.78 -24.12 -21.24
CA GLN A 502 19.01 -23.42 -21.64
C GLN A 502 18.76 -22.32 -22.69
N PHE A 503 17.65 -22.42 -23.45
CA PHE A 503 17.21 -21.40 -24.39
C PHE A 503 16.08 -20.52 -23.83
N GLY A 504 15.85 -20.54 -22.52
CA GLY A 504 14.77 -19.77 -21.87
C GLY A 504 13.38 -20.40 -21.97
N LEU A 505 13.24 -21.59 -22.57
CA LEU A 505 11.94 -22.26 -22.72
C LEU A 505 11.61 -23.06 -21.45
N GLY A 506 10.62 -22.61 -20.68
CA GLY A 506 10.20 -23.29 -19.45
C GLY A 506 10.90 -22.78 -18.18
N THR A 507 11.60 -21.64 -18.26
CA THR A 507 12.25 -20.95 -17.14
C THR A 507 11.97 -19.44 -17.22
N LEU A 508 12.21 -18.70 -16.14
CA LEU A 508 12.13 -17.24 -16.13
C LEU A 508 13.22 -16.65 -17.03
N THR A 509 12.85 -15.68 -17.84
CA THR A 509 13.78 -14.86 -18.64
C THR A 509 14.49 -13.82 -17.79
N GLN A 510 13.97 -13.53 -16.58
CA GLN A 510 14.44 -12.48 -15.68
C GLN A 510 14.24 -11.08 -16.25
N ILE A 511 13.16 -10.89 -17.02
CA ILE A 511 12.69 -9.55 -17.35
C ILE A 511 12.50 -8.75 -16.05
N ASP A 512 12.88 -7.48 -16.07
CA ASP A 512 12.79 -6.55 -14.96
C ASP A 512 11.36 -6.01 -14.78
N LEU A 513 10.40 -6.93 -14.73
CA LEU A 513 8.99 -6.67 -14.49
C LEU A 513 8.42 -7.70 -13.51
N PRO A 514 7.45 -7.31 -12.67
CA PRO A 514 6.85 -8.22 -11.72
C PRO A 514 5.95 -9.25 -12.41
N ASN A 515 5.79 -10.42 -11.78
CA ASN A 515 4.83 -11.47 -12.15
C ASN A 515 5.11 -12.21 -13.47
N GLU A 516 6.36 -12.33 -13.89
CA GLU A 516 6.77 -13.21 -15.00
C GLU A 516 6.36 -14.67 -14.76
N GLN A 517 5.89 -15.35 -15.83
CA GLN A 517 5.53 -16.76 -15.79
C GLN A 517 6.49 -17.64 -16.60
N THR A 518 6.76 -18.85 -16.09
CA THR A 518 7.66 -19.83 -16.73
C THR A 518 7.00 -20.71 -17.80
N GLY A 519 5.69 -20.58 -18.02
CA GLY A 519 4.94 -21.53 -18.86
C GLY A 519 4.30 -22.69 -18.08
N PHE A 520 3.43 -23.44 -18.75
CA PHE A 520 2.82 -24.65 -18.20
C PHE A 520 3.69 -25.89 -18.45
N LYS A 521 4.11 -26.58 -17.38
CA LYS A 521 4.85 -27.84 -17.44
C LYS A 521 3.93 -29.02 -17.10
N GLY A 522 3.54 -29.79 -18.12
CA GLY A 522 2.70 -30.98 -17.93
C GLY A 522 3.41 -32.09 -17.12
N SER A 523 2.65 -32.86 -16.34
CA SER A 523 3.18 -33.96 -15.51
C SER A 523 3.16 -35.34 -16.18
N ALA A 524 2.47 -35.49 -17.32
CA ALA A 524 2.33 -36.76 -18.01
C ALA A 524 3.62 -37.17 -18.75
N THR A 525 4.01 -38.43 -18.62
CA THR A 525 5.24 -39.01 -19.21
C THR A 525 4.95 -40.16 -20.18
N LEU A 526 3.75 -40.18 -20.77
CA LEU A 526 3.39 -41.16 -21.80
C LEU A 526 4.30 -40.97 -23.02
N GLY A 527 4.92 -42.04 -23.52
CA GLY A 527 5.90 -41.95 -24.61
C GLY A 527 5.41 -41.22 -25.86
N GLY A 528 4.11 -41.31 -26.17
CA GLY A 528 3.49 -40.58 -27.28
C GLY A 528 3.35 -39.06 -27.10
N LEU A 529 3.61 -38.53 -25.90
CA LEU A 529 3.68 -37.09 -25.59
C LEU A 529 5.10 -36.52 -25.70
N LEU A 530 6.13 -37.39 -25.77
CA LEU A 530 7.50 -36.96 -26.08
C LEU A 530 7.65 -36.67 -27.58
N LEU A 531 6.80 -37.28 -28.41
CA LEU A 531 6.68 -37.08 -29.84
C LEU A 531 5.56 -36.10 -30.12
#